data_AF-U4TE65-F1
#
_entry.id   AF-U4TE65-F1
#
_cell.length_a   1.000
_cell.length_b   1.000
_cell.length_c   1.000
_cell.angle_alpha   90.00
_cell.angle_beta   90.00
_cell.angle_gamma   90.00
#
_symmetry.space_group_name_H-M   'P 1'
#
loop_
_entity.id
_entity.type
_entity.pdbx_description
1 polymer ?
#
loop_
_entity_poly.entity_id
_entity_poly.type
_entity_poly.pdbx_seq_one_letter_code
_entity_poly.pdbx_strand_id
1 'polypeptide(L)'
;MVSIQHIYFGDHQSFDDFEFESIDYFVLTVNLLLGNEQGSNIFYFDVTNDYRPSSDRIMIKNYDIYFRKKAIFVMKSFDKYILLNFINALIEEKSIDKTESEIPHSLSNYFYWEFDNYVP
;
A
#
# COMPACT_ATOMS: atom_id res chain seq x y z
N MET A 1 -0.96 11.15 15.11
CA MET A 1 -1.22 10.96 13.66
C MET A 1 -0.50 9.69 13.24
N VAL A 2 -1.20 8.77 12.57
CA VAL A 2 -0.60 7.53 12.07
C VAL A 2 0.34 7.86 10.91
N SER A 3 1.56 7.34 10.95
CA SER A 3 2.56 7.51 9.90
C SER A 3 3.21 6.19 9.52
N ILE A 4 3.85 6.17 8.37
CA ILE A 4 4.71 5.05 7.96
C ILE A 4 5.89 4.97 8.91
N GLN A 5 6.05 3.83 9.57
CA GLN A 5 7.24 3.52 10.37
C GLN A 5 8.23 2.70 9.55
N HIS A 6 7.74 1.69 8.83
CA HIS A 6 8.55 0.84 7.96
C HIS A 6 7.79 0.40 6.72
N ILE A 7 8.54 0.28 5.61
CA ILE A 7 8.11 -0.39 4.38
C ILE A 7 9.18 -1.43 4.06
N TYR A 8 8.75 -2.65 3.75
CA TYR A 8 9.62 -3.70 3.27
C TYR A 8 8.91 -4.54 2.20
N PHE A 9 9.69 -5.03 1.24
CA PHE A 9 9.18 -5.90 0.20
C PHE A 9 9.24 -7.37 0.63
N GLY A 10 8.67 -8.27 -0.18
CA GLY A 10 8.84 -9.72 -0.01
C GLY A 10 10.30 -10.10 0.24
N ASP A 11 10.51 -11.19 0.99
CA ASP A 11 11.84 -11.65 1.45
C ASP A 11 12.58 -10.65 2.36
N HIS A 12 11.84 -9.76 3.04
CA HIS A 12 12.35 -8.78 4.01
C HIS A 12 13.36 -7.77 3.44
N GLN A 13 13.27 -7.49 2.13
CA GLN A 13 14.11 -6.45 1.53
C GLN A 13 13.69 -5.06 2.01
N SER A 14 14.64 -4.31 2.56
CA SER A 14 14.45 -2.92 3.01
C SER A 14 14.04 -2.03 1.86
N PHE A 15 13.12 -1.08 2.10
CA PHE A 15 12.70 -0.12 1.09
C PHE A 15 13.85 0.76 0.58
N ASP A 16 14.76 1.20 1.45
CA ASP A 16 15.85 2.10 1.10
C ASP A 16 16.81 1.44 0.10
N ASP A 17 17.15 0.18 0.36
CA ASP A 17 18.07 -0.64 -0.44
C ASP A 17 17.39 -1.33 -1.64
N PHE A 18 16.08 -1.16 -1.80
CA PHE A 18 15.34 -1.82 -2.86
C PHE A 18 15.61 -1.17 -4.21
N GLU A 19 16.23 -1.93 -5.12
CA GLU A 19 16.40 -1.57 -6.52
C GLU A 19 15.65 -2.58 -7.37
N PHE A 20 14.77 -2.08 -8.24
CA PHE A 20 13.95 -2.92 -9.11
C PHE A 20 14.46 -2.83 -10.55
N GLU A 21 15.20 -3.85 -10.98
CA GLU A 21 15.91 -3.83 -12.27
C GLU A 21 15.10 -4.43 -13.44
N SER A 22 13.86 -4.87 -13.21
CA SER A 22 13.07 -5.55 -14.25
C SER A 22 12.10 -4.63 -15.00
N ILE A 23 12.12 -4.72 -16.33
CA ILE A 23 11.11 -4.18 -17.24
C ILE A 23 10.04 -5.22 -17.61
N ASP A 24 10.16 -6.44 -17.11
CA ASP A 24 9.23 -7.54 -17.38
C ASP A 24 8.03 -7.54 -16.41
N TYR A 25 7.17 -8.56 -16.53
CA TYR A 25 6.07 -8.80 -15.60
C TYR A 25 6.57 -8.90 -14.15
N PHE A 26 5.89 -8.21 -13.23
CA PHE A 26 6.21 -8.28 -11.81
C PHE A 26 4.99 -8.36 -10.91
N VAL A 27 5.20 -8.95 -9.74
CA VAL A 27 4.31 -8.87 -8.57
C VAL A 27 5.22 -8.68 -7.35
N LEU A 28 5.06 -7.56 -6.67
CA LEU A 28 5.82 -7.18 -5.49
C LEU A 28 4.87 -7.09 -4.30
N THR A 29 5.08 -7.95 -3.31
CA THR A 29 4.39 -7.83 -2.03
C THR A 29 5.06 -6.75 -1.19
N VAL A 30 4.26 -5.76 -0.79
CA VAL A 30 4.65 -4.65 0.07
C VAL A 30 4.06 -4.91 1.44
N ASN A 31 4.89 -4.85 2.46
CA ASN A 31 4.49 -4.87 3.85
C ASN A 31 4.71 -3.49 4.45
N LEU A 32 3.74 -3.03 5.22
CA LEU A 32 3.64 -1.66 5.68
C LEU A 32 3.34 -1.66 7.17
N LEU A 33 4.25 -1.12 7.97
CA LEU A 33 4.03 -0.87 9.38
C LEU A 33 3.57 0.58 9.56
N LEU A 34 2.31 0.76 9.95
CA LEU A 34 1.72 2.07 10.22
C LEU A 34 1.45 2.23 11.70
N GLY A 35 1.96 3.31 12.30
CA GLY A 35 1.81 3.50 13.73
C GLY A 35 2.14 4.90 14.22
N ASN A 36 2.15 5.02 15.53
CA ASN A 36 2.57 6.19 16.30
C ASN A 36 3.29 5.72 17.58
N GLU A 37 3.45 6.60 18.56
CA GLU A 37 4.10 6.27 19.85
C GLU A 37 3.35 5.21 20.69
N GLN A 38 2.06 5.00 20.42
CA GLN A 38 1.19 4.09 21.19
C GLN A 38 1.20 2.66 20.64
N GLY A 39 1.57 2.49 19.37
CA GLY A 39 1.62 1.18 18.73
C GLY A 39 1.50 1.26 17.21
N SER A 40 1.48 0.08 16.59
CA SER A 40 1.56 -0.08 15.15
C SER A 40 0.65 -1.19 14.66
N ASN A 41 0.19 -1.05 13.42
CA ASN A 41 -0.59 -2.02 12.70
C ASN A 41 0.19 -2.49 11.48
N ILE A 42 0.12 -3.78 11.19
CA ILE A 42 0.75 -4.37 10.02
C ILE A 42 -0.28 -4.49 8.89
N PHE A 43 0.08 -3.92 7.75
CA PHE A 43 -0.66 -4.04 6.50
C PHE A 43 0.18 -4.69 5.42
N TYR A 44 -0.46 -5.34 4.46
CA TYR A 44 0.20 -5.87 3.26
C TYR A 44 -0.67 -5.74 2.01
N PHE A 45 -0.01 -5.58 0.87
CA PHE A 45 -0.64 -5.52 -0.44
C PHE A 45 0.37 -5.83 -1.55
N ASP A 46 -0.14 -6.21 -2.72
CA ASP A 46 0.67 -6.47 -3.91
C ASP A 46 0.63 -5.28 -4.88
N VAL A 47 1.76 -5.05 -5.54
CA VAL A 47 1.90 -4.15 -6.68
C VAL A 47 2.31 -4.98 -7.90
N THR A 48 1.61 -4.82 -9.02
CA THR A 48 1.91 -5.53 -10.28
C THR A 48 1.89 -4.57 -11.49
N ASN A 49 2.50 -4.93 -12.61
CA ASN A 49 2.37 -4.20 -13.88
C ASN A 49 1.40 -4.84 -14.89
N ASP A 50 0.73 -5.94 -14.54
CA ASP A 50 -0.34 -6.49 -15.37
C ASP A 50 -1.53 -5.52 -15.35
N TYR A 51 -1.63 -4.59 -16.29
CA TYR A 51 -2.74 -3.63 -16.37
C TYR A 51 -3.93 -4.18 -17.17
N ARG A 52 -5.13 -4.03 -16.61
CA ARG A 52 -6.40 -4.49 -17.18
C ARG A 52 -7.40 -3.33 -17.27
N PRO A 53 -7.60 -2.76 -18.47
CA PRO A 53 -8.49 -1.61 -18.67
C PRO A 53 -9.93 -1.83 -18.19
N SER A 54 -10.42 -3.08 -18.20
CA SER A 54 -11.80 -3.42 -17.85
C SER A 54 -12.07 -3.53 -16.34
N SER A 55 -11.03 -3.65 -15.51
CA SER A 55 -11.17 -3.86 -14.06
C SER A 55 -10.45 -2.83 -13.20
N ASP A 56 -9.41 -2.18 -13.73
CA ASP A 56 -8.51 -1.38 -12.93
C ASP A 56 -8.98 0.07 -12.86
N ARG A 57 -9.22 0.55 -11.63
CA ARG A 57 -9.74 1.90 -11.37
C ARG A 57 -8.61 2.83 -11.02
N ILE A 58 -8.56 4.01 -11.65
CA ILE A 58 -7.55 5.03 -11.30
C ILE A 58 -7.76 5.45 -9.85
N MET A 59 -6.74 5.29 -9.01
CA MET A 59 -6.73 5.80 -7.63
C MET A 59 -6.21 7.23 -7.59
N ILE A 60 -5.01 7.45 -8.13
CA ILE A 60 -4.38 8.76 -8.20
C ILE A 60 -3.91 9.01 -9.63
N LYS A 61 -4.56 9.96 -10.31
CA LYS A 61 -4.28 10.29 -11.72
C LYS A 61 -2.81 10.68 -11.97
N ASN A 62 -2.14 11.27 -10.99
CA ASN A 62 -0.79 11.81 -11.16
C ASN A 62 0.32 10.75 -11.16
N TYR A 63 0.03 9.54 -10.68
CA TYR A 63 1.04 8.51 -10.42
C TYR A 63 0.85 7.22 -11.22
N ASP A 64 -0.15 7.18 -12.12
CA ASP A 64 -0.49 5.96 -12.88
C ASP A 64 -0.63 4.71 -12.00
N ILE A 65 -1.19 4.89 -10.79
CA ILE A 65 -1.53 3.82 -9.86
C ILE A 65 -3.01 3.51 -9.98
N TYR A 66 -3.31 2.22 -10.23
CA TYR A 66 -4.66 1.72 -10.39
C TYR A 66 -4.98 0.73 -9.28
N PHE A 67 -6.17 0.83 -8.71
CA PHE A 67 -6.71 -0.16 -7.79
C PHE A 67 -7.48 -1.21 -8.57
N ARG A 68 -7.07 -2.47 -8.42
CA ARG A 68 -7.75 -3.62 -9.03
C ARG A 68 -8.80 -4.19 -8.09
N LYS A 69 -8.37 -4.52 -6.88
CA LYS A 69 -9.20 -5.03 -5.77
C LYS A 69 -8.43 -4.86 -4.47
N LYS A 70 -9.07 -5.16 -3.34
CA LYS A 70 -8.44 -5.12 -2.01
C LYS A 70 -7.05 -5.79 -2.07
N ALA A 71 -6.06 -5.06 -1.58
CA ALA A 71 -4.65 -5.42 -1.51
C ALA A 71 -3.96 -5.69 -2.86
N ILE A 72 -4.52 -5.25 -3.99
CA ILE A 72 -3.85 -5.34 -5.29
C ILE A 72 -3.91 -3.99 -6.03
N PHE A 73 -2.73 -3.44 -6.25
CA PHE A 73 -2.51 -2.23 -7.02
C PHE A 73 -1.73 -2.54 -8.29
N VAL A 74 -1.94 -1.70 -9.31
CA VAL A 74 -1.24 -1.80 -10.58
C VAL A 74 -0.41 -0.54 -10.79
N MET A 75 0.88 -0.74 -11.06
CA MET A 75 1.85 0.26 -11.47
C MET A 75 2.46 -0.20 -12.79
N LYS A 76 2.23 0.53 -13.89
CA LYS A 76 2.74 0.15 -15.22
C LYS A 76 4.27 0.04 -15.25
N SER A 77 4.94 0.88 -14.47
CA SER A 77 6.37 0.84 -14.19
C SER A 77 6.53 1.02 -12.68
N PHE A 78 7.38 0.21 -12.07
CA PHE A 78 7.64 0.31 -10.64
C PHE A 78 8.59 1.46 -10.35
N ASP A 79 8.22 2.29 -9.38
CA ASP A 79 9.06 3.33 -8.79
C ASP A 79 8.74 3.40 -7.29
N LYS A 80 9.75 3.17 -6.45
CA LYS A 80 9.58 3.12 -4.99
C LYS A 80 9.14 4.46 -4.41
N TYR A 81 9.58 5.58 -4.96
CA TYR A 81 9.18 6.91 -4.47
C TYR A 81 7.75 7.24 -4.88
N ILE A 82 7.33 6.82 -6.07
CA ILE A 82 5.91 6.92 -6.47
C ILE A 82 5.04 6.08 -5.54
N LEU A 83 5.47 4.86 -5.20
CA LEU A 83 4.78 4.01 -4.23
C LEU A 83 4.67 4.69 -2.86
N LEU A 84 5.76 5.23 -2.33
CA LEU A 84 5.79 5.95 -1.05
C LEU A 84 4.83 7.15 -1.05
N ASN A 85 4.85 7.95 -2.11
CA ASN A 85 3.96 9.10 -2.26
C ASN A 85 2.49 8.68 -2.31
N PHE A 86 2.19 7.58 -2.98
CA PHE A 86 0.84 7.01 -3.00
C PHE A 86 0.38 6.56 -1.62
N ILE A 87 1.22 5.84 -0.86
CA ILE A 87 0.87 5.37 0.48
C ILE A 87 0.59 6.58 1.39
N ASN A 88 1.45 7.59 1.37
CA ASN A 88 1.26 8.81 2.15
C ASN A 88 -0.05 9.54 1.79
N ALA A 89 -0.31 9.72 0.49
CA ALA A 89 -1.54 10.36 0.03
C ALA A 89 -2.80 9.58 0.44
N LEU A 90 -2.76 8.24 0.37
CA LEU A 90 -3.88 7.42 0.80
C LEU A 90 -4.08 7.49 2.32
N ILE A 91 -3.01 7.48 3.12
CA ILE A 91 -3.10 7.67 4.57
C ILE A 91 -3.73 9.02 4.90
N GLU A 92 -3.27 10.10 4.26
CA GLU A 92 -3.80 11.44 4.46
C GLU A 92 -5.31 11.47 4.15
N GLU A 93 -5.71 11.01 2.96
CA GLU A 93 -7.12 10.96 2.54
C GLU A 93 -7.98 10.15 3.51
N LYS A 94 -7.48 8.99 3.96
CA LYS A 94 -8.21 8.10 4.87
C LYS A 94 -8.16 8.55 6.32
N SER A 95 -7.32 9.51 6.68
CA SER A 95 -7.26 10.09 8.02
C SER A 95 -8.18 11.30 8.22
N ILE A 96 -8.70 11.90 7.13
CA ILE A 96 -9.63 13.04 7.21
C ILE A 96 -10.84 12.67 8.08
N ASP A 97 -11.09 13.51 9.09
CA ASP A 97 -12.19 13.42 10.06
C ASP A 97 -12.29 12.08 10.82
N LYS A 98 -11.17 11.34 10.95
CA LYS A 98 -11.13 10.06 11.69
C LYS A 98 -10.22 10.13 12.91
N THR A 99 -10.60 9.37 13.93
CA THR A 99 -9.76 9.11 15.09
C THR A 99 -8.67 8.09 14.77
N GLU A 100 -7.62 8.01 15.60
CA GLU A 100 -6.50 7.10 15.37
C GLU A 100 -6.91 5.62 15.33
N SER A 101 -7.95 5.22 16.08
CA SER A 101 -8.48 3.84 16.08
C SER A 101 -9.33 3.52 14.85
N GLU A 102 -9.88 4.53 14.17
CA GLU A 102 -10.70 4.36 12.96
C GLU A 102 -9.85 4.30 11.68
N ILE A 103 -8.66 4.89 11.69
CA ILE A 103 -7.74 4.91 10.53
C ILE A 103 -7.41 3.50 10.02
N PRO A 104 -7.02 2.52 10.87
CA PRO A 104 -6.73 1.16 10.42
C PRO A 104 -7.90 0.51 9.68
N HIS A 105 -9.13 0.67 10.20
CA HIS A 105 -10.36 0.16 9.59
C HIS A 105 -10.66 0.86 8.26
N SER A 106 -10.38 2.16 8.14
CA SER A 106 -10.54 2.85 6.86
C SER A 106 -9.54 2.36 5.81
N LEU A 107 -8.30 2.07 6.21
CA LEU A 107 -7.24 1.58 5.34
C LEU A 107 -7.42 0.12 4.92
N SER A 108 -8.08 -0.71 5.75
CA SER A 108 -8.36 -2.13 5.42
C SER A 108 -9.33 -2.32 4.25
N ASN A 109 -9.97 -1.26 3.75
CA ASN A 109 -10.69 -1.29 2.46
C ASN A 109 -9.74 -1.45 1.27
N TYR A 110 -8.47 -1.08 1.44
CA TYR A 110 -7.46 -0.98 0.39
C TYR A 110 -6.31 -1.97 0.59
N PHE A 111 -5.87 -2.16 1.83
CA PHE A 111 -4.80 -3.09 2.19
C PHE A 111 -5.38 -4.29 2.93
N TYR A 112 -4.66 -5.41 2.92
CA TYR A 112 -4.91 -6.41 3.93
C TYR A 112 -4.32 -5.95 5.25
N TRP A 113 -5.10 -6.08 6.31
CA TRP A 113 -4.71 -5.83 7.69
C TRP A 113 -4.45 -7.17 8.38
N GLU A 114 -3.49 -7.23 9.31
CA GLU A 114 -3.17 -8.46 10.05
C GLU A 114 -4.37 -9.09 10.77
N PHE A 115 -5.38 -8.28 11.12
CA PHE A 115 -6.63 -8.74 11.76
C PHE A 115 -7.79 -8.98 10.78
N ASP A 116 -7.61 -8.88 9.46
CA ASP A 116 -8.70 -9.11 8.49
C ASP A 116 -9.29 -10.54 8.57
N ASN A 117 -8.51 -11.51 9.04
CA ASN A 117 -8.95 -12.89 9.23
C ASN A 117 -9.42 -13.19 10.66
N TYR A 118 -9.40 -12.21 11.56
CA TYR A 118 -9.93 -12.36 12.91
C TYR A 118 -11.46 -12.30 12.83
N VAL A 119 -12.10 -13.46 12.73
CA VAL A 119 -13.53 -13.60 13.04
C VAL A 119 -13.65 -13.62 14.57
N PRO A 120 -14.40 -12.71 15.20
CA PRO A 120 -14.64 -12.73 16.65
C PRO A 120 -15.26 -14.03 17.15
#